data_AF-A0A6L7WI96-F1
#
_entry.id   AF-A0A6L7WI96-F1
#
_cell.length_a   1.000
_cell.length_b   1.000
_cell.length_c   1.000
_cell.angle_alpha   90.00
_cell.angle_beta   90.00
_cell.angle_gamma   90.00
#
_symmetry.space_group_name_H-M   'P 1'
#
loop_
_entity.id
_entity.type
_entity.pdbx_description
1 polymer ?
#
loop_
_entity_poly.entity_id
_entity_poly.type
_entity_poly.pdbx_seq_one_letter_code
_entity_poly.pdbx_strand_id
1 'polypeptide(L)' 'MLTKQQLAVLRSEPGANRVAKAMSLTGITQTALAGALSLSQPYVSDVVRRRYRTITVKMAWKFAKYFGCTIEDLFPPPDQ' A
#
# COMPACT_ATOMS: atom_id res chain seq x y z
N MET A 1 4.39 2.75 -10.71
CA MET A 1 5.52 2.89 -9.77
C MET A 1 5.57 4.33 -9.28
N LEU A 2 5.93 4.54 -8.02
CA LEU A 2 6.05 5.85 -7.38
C LEU A 2 7.36 6.53 -7.80
N THR A 3 7.32 7.84 -8.01
CA THR A 3 8.51 8.66 -8.22
C THR A 3 9.23 8.94 -6.89
N LYS A 4 10.48 9.44 -6.94
CA LYS A 4 11.22 9.86 -5.75
C LYS A 4 10.46 10.90 -4.91
N GLN A 5 9.80 11.86 -5.58
CA GLN A 5 8.99 12.87 -4.90
C GLN A 5 7.76 12.26 -4.24
N GLN A 6 7.07 11.34 -4.93
CA GLN A 6 5.91 10.64 -4.36
C GLN A 6 6.32 9.73 -3.18
N LEU A 7 7.49 9.10 -3.23
CA LEU A 7 8.01 8.32 -2.10
C LEU A 7 8.28 9.19 -0.87
N ALA A 8 8.84 10.40 -1.04
CA ALA A 8 9.02 11.33 0.07
C ALA A 8 7.67 11.69 0.73
N VAL A 9 6.66 11.99 -0.10
CA VAL A 9 5.29 12.26 0.38
C VAL A 9 4.70 11.03 1.07
N LEU A 10 4.89 9.84 0.51
CA LEU A 10 4.42 8.59 1.11
C LEU A 10 5.03 8.36 2.50
N ARG A 11 6.34 8.60 2.65
CA ARG A 11 7.07 8.42 3.91
C ARG A 11 6.65 9.39 5.01
N SER A 12 6.19 10.58 4.64
CA SER A 12 5.63 11.56 5.59
C SER A 12 4.21 11.20 6.06
N GLU A 13 3.53 10.25 5.41
CA GLU A 13 2.17 9.85 5.79
C GLU A 13 2.19 9.10 7.13
N PRO A 14 1.38 9.51 8.12
CA PRO A 14 1.35 8.86 9.42
C PRO A 14 0.66 7.48 9.42
N GLY A 15 1.06 6.63 10.35
CA GLY A 15 0.41 5.35 10.66
C GLY A 15 0.92 4.13 9.88
N ALA A 16 0.51 2.96 10.35
CA ALA A 16 1.06 1.64 9.97
C ALA A 16 0.69 1.12 8.56
N ASN A 17 -0.07 1.86 7.76
CA ASN A 17 -0.46 1.45 6.40
C ASN A 17 -0.76 2.67 5.53
N ARG A 18 -0.05 2.76 4.41
CA ARG A 18 -0.05 3.89 3.49
C ARG A 18 -0.55 3.52 2.09
N VAL A 19 -1.19 2.35 1.91
CA VAL A 19 -1.71 1.89 0.60
C VAL A 19 -2.69 2.89 0.00
N ALA A 20 -3.59 3.46 0.82
CA ALA A 20 -4.52 4.50 0.39
C ALA A 20 -3.77 5.72 -0.22
N LYS A 21 -2.70 6.14 0.44
CA LYS A 21 -1.88 7.28 0.00
C LYS A 21 -1.11 6.94 -1.27
N ALA A 22 -0.49 5.76 -1.34
CA ALA A 22 0.20 5.29 -2.55
C ALA A 22 -0.76 5.25 -3.76
N MET A 23 -1.98 4.76 -3.57
CA MET A 23 -3.01 4.77 -4.62
C MET A 23 -3.33 6.18 -5.09
N SER A 24 -3.59 7.10 -4.16
CA SER A 24 -3.87 8.51 -4.46
C SER A 24 -2.74 9.18 -5.24
N LEU A 25 -1.47 8.92 -4.88
CA LEU A 25 -0.31 9.46 -5.59
C LEU A 25 -0.18 8.93 -7.02
N THR A 26 -0.59 7.69 -7.26
CA THR A 26 -0.55 7.05 -8.60
C THR A 26 -1.82 7.24 -9.42
N GLY A 27 -2.90 7.78 -8.85
CA GLY A 27 -4.19 7.96 -9.52
C GLY A 27 -4.94 6.65 -9.84
N ILE A 28 -4.67 5.56 -9.11
CA ILE A 28 -5.31 4.25 -9.37
C ILE A 28 -6.47 3.97 -8.41
N THR A 29 -7.43 3.16 -8.88
CA THR A 29 -8.58 2.72 -8.08
C THR A 29 -8.32 1.39 -7.37
N GLN A 30 -9.15 1.05 -6.36
CA GLN A 30 -9.03 -0.25 -5.65
C GLN A 30 -9.26 -1.42 -6.62
N THR A 31 -10.18 -1.27 -7.56
CA THR A 31 -10.47 -2.28 -8.59
C THR A 31 -9.28 -2.48 -9.53
N ALA A 32 -8.64 -1.39 -9.98
CA ALA A 32 -7.45 -1.47 -10.82
C ALA A 32 -6.28 -2.15 -10.09
N LEU A 33 -6.06 -1.79 -8.82
CA LEU A 33 -5.04 -2.41 -7.98
C LEU A 33 -5.32 -3.90 -7.74
N ALA A 34 -6.57 -4.26 -7.47
CA ALA A 34 -7.00 -5.64 -7.30
C ALA A 34 -6.72 -6.48 -8.55
N GLY A 35 -7.10 -5.96 -9.73
CA GLY A 35 -6.81 -6.59 -11.01
C GLY A 35 -5.30 -6.79 -11.24
N ALA A 36 -4.50 -5.75 -10.99
CA ALA A 36 -3.06 -5.81 -11.18
C ALA A 36 -2.33 -6.78 -10.24
N LEU A 37 -2.86 -7.01 -9.04
CA LEU A 37 -2.27 -7.93 -8.05
C LEU A 37 -2.88 -9.34 -8.08
N SER A 38 -3.88 -9.56 -8.95
CA SER A 38 -4.72 -10.76 -8.96
C SER A 38 -5.32 -11.04 -7.58
N LEU A 39 -5.87 -10.01 -6.96
CA LEU A 39 -6.56 -10.04 -5.66
C LEU A 39 -8.03 -9.69 -5.85
N SER A 40 -8.86 -9.99 -4.85
CA SER A 40 -10.23 -9.51 -4.84
C SER A 40 -10.27 -8.02 -4.45
N GLN A 41 -11.20 -7.26 -5.03
CA GLN A 41 -11.42 -5.87 -4.62
C GLN A 41 -11.79 -5.75 -3.12
N PRO A 42 -12.61 -6.66 -2.54
CA PRO A 42 -12.87 -6.67 -1.10
C PRO A 42 -11.60 -6.79 -0.26
N TYR A 43 -10.65 -7.66 -0.65
CA TYR A 43 -9.38 -7.81 0.05
C TYR A 43 -8.56 -6.51 0.02
N VAL A 44 -8.46 -5.86 -1.15
CA VAL A 44 -7.80 -4.54 -1.26
C VAL A 44 -8.49 -3.50 -0.38
N SER A 45 -9.83 -3.51 -0.34
CA SER A 45 -10.61 -2.61 0.52
C SER A 45 -10.33 -2.84 2.00
N ASP A 46 -10.21 -4.09 2.43
CA ASP A 46 -9.88 -4.46 3.82
C ASP A 46 -8.47 -4.02 4.20
N VAL A 47 -7.50 -4.18 3.29
CA VAL A 47 -6.13 -3.66 3.47
C VAL A 47 -6.15 -2.13 3.59
N VAL A 48 -6.81 -1.42 2.68
CA VAL A 48 -6.88 0.05 2.68
C VAL A 48 -7.52 0.58 3.97
N ARG A 49 -8.58 -0.07 4.44
CA ARG A 49 -9.31 0.30 5.67
C ARG A 49 -8.66 -0.23 6.95
N ARG A 50 -7.48 -0.86 6.88
CA ARG A 50 -6.77 -1.44 8.03
C ARG A 50 -7.65 -2.44 8.82
N ARG A 51 -8.54 -3.16 8.14
CA ARG A 51 -9.46 -4.14 8.76
C ARG A 51 -8.76 -5.45 9.13
N TYR A 52 -7.57 -5.70 8.56
CA TYR A 52 -6.69 -6.75 9.03
C TYR A 52 -5.74 -6.21 10.09
N ARG A 53 -5.66 -6.91 11.25
CA ARG A 53 -4.62 -6.66 12.25
C ARG A 53 -3.22 -6.90 11.69
N THR A 54 -3.08 -7.89 10.81
CA THR A 54 -1.81 -8.25 10.19
C THR A 54 -1.99 -8.59 8.72
N ILE A 55 -1.04 -8.17 7.90
CA ILE A 55 -0.89 -8.59 6.51
C ILE A 55 0.30 -9.57 6.44
N THR A 56 0.21 -10.61 5.62
CA THR A 56 1.35 -11.51 5.45
C THR A 56 2.48 -10.81 4.71
N VAL A 57 3.74 -11.15 5.01
CA VAL A 57 4.92 -10.60 4.34
C VAL A 57 4.84 -10.76 2.82
N LYS A 58 4.34 -11.91 2.34
CA LYS A 58 4.12 -12.17 0.91
C LYS A 58 3.18 -11.15 0.27
N MET A 59 2.11 -10.77 0.97
CA MET A 59 1.17 -9.78 0.45
C MET A 59 1.76 -8.37 0.53
N ALA A 60 2.38 -8.01 1.65
CA ALA A 60 3.08 -6.73 1.78
C ALA A 60 4.10 -6.52 0.65
N TRP A 61 4.89 -7.54 0.33
CA TRP A 61 5.84 -7.53 -0.79
C TRP A 61 5.17 -7.32 -2.15
N LYS A 62 4.01 -7.97 -2.41
CA LYS A 62 3.25 -7.76 -3.66
C LYS A 62 2.83 -6.31 -3.84
N PHE A 63 2.25 -5.69 -2.81
CA PHE A 63 1.86 -4.28 -2.87
C PHE A 63 3.08 -3.38 -3.05
N ALA A 64 4.14 -3.59 -2.27
CA ALA A 64 5.37 -2.80 -2.33
C ALA A 64 6.02 -2.86 -3.73
N LYS A 65 6.10 -4.07 -4.32
CA LYS A 65 6.61 -4.29 -5.68
C LYS A 65 5.78 -3.56 -6.73
N TYR A 66 4.46 -3.59 -6.63
CA TYR A 66 3.58 -2.90 -7.57
C TYR A 66 3.77 -1.38 -7.53
N PHE A 67 3.90 -0.81 -6.33
CA PHE A 67 4.18 0.61 -6.16
C PHE A 67 5.65 0.98 -6.42
N GLY A 68 6.57 0.02 -6.53
CA GLY A 68 7.99 0.28 -6.73
C GLY A 68 8.65 0.89 -5.49
N CYS A 69 8.27 0.43 -4.31
CA CYS A 69 8.75 0.90 -3.01
C CYS A 69 9.15 -0.27 -2.11
N THR A 70 9.71 0.02 -0.93
CA THR A 70 9.99 -1.00 0.09
C THR A 70 8.73 -1.36 0.87
N ILE A 71 8.76 -2.46 1.64
CA ILE A 71 7.64 -2.83 2.50
C ILE A 71 7.47 -1.76 3.58
N GLU A 72 8.57 -1.26 4.14
CA GLU A 72 8.64 -0.26 5.20
C GLU A 72 8.11 1.10 4.74
N ASP A 73 8.26 1.44 3.46
CA ASP A 73 7.65 2.64 2.89
C ASP A 73 6.13 2.58 2.95
N LEU A 74 5.55 1.40 2.72
CA LEU A 74 4.11 1.20 2.53
C LEU A 74 3.38 0.71 3.81
N PHE A 75 4.08 -0.06 4.62
CA PHE A 75 3.66 -0.67 5.88
C PHE A 75 4.77 -0.44 6.91
N PRO A 76 4.95 0.82 7.39
CA PRO A 76 5.95 1.10 8.40
C PRO A 76 5.64 0.33 9.69
N PRO A 77 6.65 0.06 10.54
CA PRO A 77 6.41 -0.49 11.86
C PRO A 77 5.42 0.40 12.62
N PRO A 78 4.54 -0.18 13.47
CA PRO A 78 3.69 0.63 14.33
C PRO A 78 4.57 1.55 15.17
N ASP A 79 4.15 2.82 15.30
CA ASP A 79 4.77 3.76 16.23
C ASP A 79 4.78 3.08 17.61
N GLN A 80 5.97 2.90 18.18
CA GLN A 80 6.17 2.29 19.50
C GLN A 80 5.64 3.20 20.61
#